data_AF-A0A3A5AZQ9-F1
#
_entry.id   AF-A0A3A5AZQ9-F1
#
_cell.length_a   1.000
_cell.length_b   1.000
_cell.length_c   1.000
_cell.angle_alpha   90.00
_cell.angle_beta   90.00
_cell.angle_gamma   90.00
#
_symmetry.space_group_name_H-M   'P 1'
#
loop_
_entity.id
_entity.type
_entity.pdbx_description
1 polymer ?
#
loop_
_entity_poly.entity_id
_entity_poly.type
_entity_poly.pdbx_seq_one_letter_code
_entity_poly.pdbx_strand_id
1 'polypeptide(L)'
;MKIRSCCRFQSILVALMIFSACAADGPSVKVEKGLTASELARFNDTFDKFREDLWSVTGFIPGESLRAENFKLADIQVKNGRLSMETKTGGFSGGGMGSTFSLQGDFDIQVDCKLDFNKTLMDMDQVVMLHVIDKSKELTDTELEGVSVGFLKTIDKQSHIRSFFRERGQIRGTVVRPCGDFDGTLRVVRKGARYRTMYKRSGDPEWEGLGQYTRSASEIVVSLRVQNFGARRENIRATSPFRVQFDNFVINSAEKIVESEI
;
A
#
# COMPACT_ATOMS: atom_id res chain seq x y z
N MET A 1 -11.27 48.48 53.50
CA MET A 1 -11.71 47.12 53.13
C MET A 1 -12.73 47.19 51.99
N LYS A 2 -12.28 47.03 50.75
CA LYS A 2 -13.00 46.46 49.58
C LYS A 2 -12.11 46.67 48.34
N ILE A 3 -11.62 45.54 47.84
CA ILE A 3 -10.70 45.38 46.72
C ILE A 3 -11.49 45.58 45.42
N ARG A 4 -10.97 46.36 44.48
CA ARG A 4 -11.38 46.26 43.07
C ARG A 4 -10.14 46.18 42.19
N SER A 5 -9.92 44.93 41.79
CA SER A 5 -9.01 44.46 40.76
C SER A 5 -9.38 45.09 39.41
N CYS A 6 -8.42 45.75 38.76
CA CYS A 6 -8.54 46.19 37.38
C CYS A 6 -7.57 45.34 36.56
N CYS A 7 -8.13 44.33 35.88
CA CYS A 7 -7.40 43.40 35.03
C CYS A 7 -6.74 44.15 33.86
N ARG A 8 -5.40 44.08 33.80
CA ARG A 8 -4.63 44.34 32.58
C ARG A 8 -4.87 43.17 31.62
N PHE A 9 -5.63 43.39 30.56
CA PHE A 9 -5.62 42.49 29.40
C PHE A 9 -4.33 42.76 28.61
N GLN A 10 -3.29 41.97 28.89
CA GLN A 10 -2.16 41.81 27.97
C GLN A 10 -2.64 40.94 26.82
N SER A 11 -2.75 41.54 25.64
CA SER A 11 -2.97 40.85 24.37
C SER A 11 -1.77 39.94 24.09
N ILE A 12 -1.93 38.64 24.35
CA ILE A 12 -0.99 37.61 23.88
C ILE A 12 -1.20 37.47 22.38
N LEU A 13 -0.24 37.99 21.62
CA LEU A 13 -0.11 37.74 20.19
C LEU A 13 0.31 36.28 20.03
N VAL A 14 -0.66 35.38 19.82
CA VAL A 14 -0.36 34.00 19.39
C VAL A 14 0.08 34.11 17.93
N ALA A 15 1.40 34.15 17.73
CA ALA A 15 2.00 33.94 16.43
C ALA A 15 1.59 32.54 15.95
N LEU A 16 0.60 32.51 15.06
CA LEU A 16 0.24 31.32 14.30
C LEU A 16 1.44 31.01 13.40
N MET A 17 2.37 30.19 13.90
CA MET A 17 3.36 29.53 13.06
C MET A 17 2.59 28.52 12.21
N ILE A 18 2.07 29.02 11.09
CA ILE A 18 1.67 28.19 9.96
C ILE A 18 2.98 27.55 9.50
N PHE A 19 3.29 26.37 10.04
CA PHE A 19 4.22 25.46 9.40
C PHE A 19 3.56 25.08 8.08
N SER A 20 3.83 25.87 7.05
CA SER A 20 3.78 25.46 5.68
C SER A 20 4.77 24.31 5.58
N ALA A 21 4.30 23.09 5.86
CA ALA A 21 4.98 21.89 5.46
C ALA A 21 4.90 21.89 3.93
N CYS A 22 5.84 22.58 3.29
CA CYS A 22 6.17 22.32 1.90
C CYS A 22 6.43 20.82 1.84
N ALA A 23 5.55 20.08 1.17
CA ALA A 23 5.74 18.68 0.89
C ALA A 23 6.81 18.59 -0.20
N ALA A 24 8.03 18.95 0.18
CA ALA A 24 9.20 18.81 -0.67
C ALA A 24 9.19 17.40 -1.24
N ASP A 25 9.46 17.29 -2.54
CA ASP A 25 9.91 16.06 -3.19
C ASP A 25 10.73 15.27 -2.19
N GLY A 26 10.15 14.22 -1.61
CA GLY A 26 10.89 13.40 -0.67
C GLY A 26 12.04 12.82 -1.46
N PRO A 27 13.30 13.27 -1.25
CA PRO A 27 14.41 12.77 -2.04
C PRO A 27 14.43 11.26 -1.87
N SER A 28 14.80 10.53 -2.93
CA SER A 28 15.17 9.12 -2.82
C SER A 28 15.99 8.93 -1.55
N VAL A 29 15.66 7.94 -0.72
CA VAL A 29 16.46 7.72 0.49
C VAL A 29 17.91 7.54 0.08
N LYS A 30 18.79 8.45 0.52
CA LYS A 30 20.22 8.26 0.38
C LYS A 30 20.62 7.11 1.30
N VAL A 31 20.67 5.90 0.74
CA VAL A 31 21.25 4.73 1.40
C VAL A 31 22.77 4.86 1.27
N GLU A 32 23.47 5.06 2.38
CA GLU A 32 24.92 5.36 2.40
C GLU A 32 25.79 4.20 1.87
N LYS A 33 25.26 2.97 1.90
CA LYS A 33 25.86 1.76 1.33
C LYS A 33 24.83 0.96 0.53
N GLY A 34 24.21 1.61 -0.46
CA GLY A 34 23.17 1.01 -1.29
C GLY A 34 23.70 0.31 -2.54
N LEU A 35 22.85 -0.52 -3.14
CA LEU A 35 23.06 -1.11 -4.46
C LEU A 35 23.17 -0.02 -5.55
N THR A 36 23.93 -0.29 -6.60
CA THR A 36 24.05 0.56 -7.78
C THR A 36 22.76 0.56 -8.60
N ALA A 37 22.57 1.59 -9.45
CA ALA A 37 21.42 1.66 -10.34
C ALA A 37 21.29 0.44 -11.26
N SER A 38 22.40 -0.14 -11.72
CA SER A 38 22.41 -1.36 -12.54
C SER A 38 21.96 -2.60 -11.77
N GLU A 39 22.33 -2.71 -10.49
CA GLU A 39 21.90 -3.82 -9.64
C GLU A 39 20.40 -3.72 -9.33
N LEU A 40 19.89 -2.50 -9.07
CA LEU A 40 18.48 -2.25 -8.82
C LEU A 40 17.62 -2.49 -10.07
N ALA A 41 18.11 -2.10 -11.26
CA ALA A 41 17.37 -2.21 -12.52
C ALA A 41 16.91 -3.65 -12.83
N ARG A 42 17.62 -4.67 -12.36
CA ARG A 42 17.23 -6.09 -12.50
C ARG A 42 15.88 -6.41 -11.86
N PHE A 43 15.55 -5.71 -10.77
CA PHE A 43 14.36 -5.92 -9.94
C PHE A 43 13.25 -4.90 -10.22
N ASN A 44 13.49 -3.93 -11.10
CA ASN A 44 12.44 -3.07 -11.64
C ASN A 44 11.63 -3.85 -12.68
N ASP A 45 10.35 -3.51 -12.78
CA ASP A 45 9.44 -4.19 -13.70
C ASP A 45 8.50 -3.18 -14.35
N THR A 46 8.56 -3.05 -15.67
CA THR A 46 7.66 -2.21 -16.48
C THR A 46 6.42 -2.99 -16.93
N PHE A 47 6.25 -4.23 -16.45
CA PHE A 47 5.17 -5.15 -16.79
C PHE A 47 4.96 -5.29 -18.31
N ASP A 48 6.06 -5.43 -19.06
CA ASP A 48 6.02 -5.74 -20.51
C ASP A 48 5.64 -7.20 -20.77
N LYS A 49 6.07 -8.09 -19.89
CA LYS A 49 5.69 -9.49 -19.76
C LYS A 49 5.60 -9.88 -18.29
N PHE A 50 5.01 -11.03 -18.00
CA PHE A 50 5.06 -11.56 -16.64
C PHE A 50 6.48 -12.08 -16.32
N ARG A 51 7.12 -11.50 -15.30
CA ARG A 51 8.48 -11.85 -14.85
C ARG A 51 8.39 -12.85 -13.70
N GLU A 52 8.31 -14.15 -14.01
CA GLU A 52 8.28 -15.23 -13.00
C GLU A 52 9.55 -15.27 -12.13
N ASP A 53 10.65 -14.71 -12.64
CA ASP A 53 11.89 -14.53 -11.88
C ASP A 53 11.78 -13.43 -10.81
N LEU A 54 10.83 -12.50 -10.91
CA LEU A 54 10.61 -11.42 -9.94
C LEU A 54 9.33 -11.61 -9.12
N TRP A 55 8.32 -12.28 -9.68
CA TRP A 55 6.98 -12.36 -9.10
C TRP A 55 6.46 -13.78 -9.09
N SER A 56 5.91 -14.17 -7.94
CA SER A 56 5.08 -15.36 -7.81
C SER A 56 3.62 -14.95 -7.65
N VAL A 57 2.71 -15.58 -8.39
CA VAL A 57 1.27 -15.39 -8.21
C VAL A 57 0.89 -15.90 -6.82
N THR A 58 0.30 -15.02 -6.03
CA THR A 58 -0.15 -15.33 -4.67
C THR A 58 -1.67 -15.31 -4.61
N GLY A 59 -2.25 -16.49 -4.36
CA GLY A 59 -3.64 -16.63 -3.97
C GLY A 59 -3.74 -16.58 -2.45
N PHE A 60 -4.09 -15.43 -1.88
CA PHE A 60 -4.36 -15.36 -0.45
C PHE A 60 -5.84 -15.61 -0.19
N ILE A 61 -6.15 -16.74 0.44
CA ILE A 61 -7.48 -17.06 1.00
C ILE A 61 -7.42 -16.68 2.48
N PRO A 62 -7.96 -15.52 2.91
CA PRO A 62 -8.00 -15.21 4.34
C PRO A 62 -8.81 -16.25 5.07
N GLY A 63 -8.27 -16.73 6.20
CA GLY A 63 -8.90 -17.70 7.08
C GLY A 63 -10.34 -17.33 7.42
N GLU A 64 -11.25 -18.17 6.95
CA GLU A 64 -12.58 -18.52 7.47
C GLU A 64 -13.18 -19.55 6.51
N SER A 65 -13.70 -20.66 7.03
CA SER A 65 -14.35 -21.73 6.24
C SER A 65 -15.45 -21.19 5.32
N LEU A 66 -16.13 -20.13 5.75
CA LEU A 66 -17.20 -19.44 5.02
C LEU A 66 -16.74 -18.81 3.69
N ARG A 67 -15.47 -18.44 3.57
CA ARG A 67 -14.91 -17.88 2.33
C ARG A 67 -14.42 -18.98 1.40
N ALA A 68 -13.89 -20.07 1.93
CA ALA A 68 -13.25 -21.13 1.15
C ALA A 68 -14.19 -21.78 0.12
N GLU A 69 -15.48 -21.96 0.45
CA GLU A 69 -16.45 -22.62 -0.43
C GLU A 69 -16.86 -21.79 -1.66
N ASN A 70 -16.71 -20.46 -1.63
CA ASN A 70 -17.08 -19.56 -2.74
C ASN A 70 -15.97 -18.53 -3.04
N PHE A 71 -14.71 -18.90 -2.81
CA PHE A 71 -13.56 -18.08 -3.16
C PHE A 71 -13.10 -18.35 -4.59
N LYS A 72 -12.77 -17.28 -5.31
CA LYS A 72 -12.28 -17.34 -6.69
C LYS A 72 -11.02 -16.50 -6.82
N LEU A 73 -9.96 -17.09 -7.36
CA LEU A 73 -8.72 -16.36 -7.64
C LEU A 73 -9.00 -15.24 -8.66
N ALA A 74 -8.45 -14.05 -8.37
CA ALA A 74 -8.42 -12.96 -9.33
C ALA A 74 -7.60 -13.37 -10.56
N ASP A 75 -8.00 -12.90 -11.74
CA ASP A 75 -7.18 -13.01 -12.94
C ASP A 75 -6.01 -12.03 -12.83
N ILE A 76 -4.82 -12.51 -13.14
CA ILE A 76 -3.59 -11.72 -13.19
C ILE A 76 -3.00 -11.91 -14.58
N GLN A 77 -2.89 -10.82 -15.33
CA GLN A 77 -2.43 -10.87 -16.72
C GLN A 77 -1.56 -9.66 -17.01
N VAL A 78 -0.53 -9.86 -17.82
CA VAL A 78 0.22 -8.76 -18.42
C VAL A 78 -0.27 -8.57 -19.86
N LYS A 79 -0.75 -7.38 -20.19
CA LYS A 79 -1.26 -7.04 -21.52
C LYS A 79 -0.94 -5.60 -21.86
N ASN A 80 -0.38 -5.38 -23.06
CA ASN A 80 -0.03 -4.06 -23.58
C ASN A 80 0.92 -3.27 -22.67
N GLY A 81 1.94 -3.92 -22.10
CA GLY A 81 2.90 -3.26 -21.21
C GLY A 81 2.34 -2.87 -19.85
N ARG A 82 1.30 -3.58 -19.37
CA ARG A 82 0.66 -3.34 -18.08
C ARG A 82 0.26 -4.63 -17.42
N LEU A 83 0.43 -4.68 -16.12
CA LEU A 83 -0.18 -5.68 -15.28
C LEU A 83 -1.63 -5.29 -15.02
N SER A 84 -2.56 -6.20 -15.28
CA SER A 84 -3.97 -6.08 -14.95
C SER A 84 -4.34 -7.15 -13.93
N MET A 85 -4.97 -6.75 -12.82
CA MET A 85 -5.57 -7.68 -11.87
C MET A 85 -7.08 -7.48 -11.84
N GLU A 86 -7.85 -8.57 -11.93
CA GLU A 86 -9.31 -8.53 -12.00
C GLU A 86 -9.97 -9.56 -11.08
N THR A 87 -10.87 -9.11 -10.20
CA THR A 87 -11.65 -10.00 -9.35
C THR A 87 -12.77 -10.68 -10.13
N LYS A 88 -13.07 -11.95 -9.83
CA LYS A 88 -14.21 -12.68 -10.39
C LYS A 88 -15.55 -12.25 -9.78
N THR A 89 -16.62 -12.51 -10.53
CA THR A 89 -18.01 -12.28 -10.10
C THR A 89 -18.59 -13.47 -9.33
N GLY A 90 -19.73 -13.24 -8.66
CA GLY A 90 -20.54 -14.31 -8.06
C GLY A 90 -19.99 -14.91 -6.76
N GLY A 91 -19.11 -14.20 -6.05
CA GLY A 91 -18.51 -14.68 -4.82
C GLY A 91 -17.33 -13.85 -4.34
N PHE A 92 -16.65 -14.36 -3.31
CA PHE A 92 -15.42 -13.76 -2.83
C PHE A 92 -14.34 -13.93 -3.89
N SER A 93 -13.62 -12.87 -4.19
CA SER A 93 -12.50 -12.96 -5.11
C SER A 93 -11.36 -12.05 -4.69
N GLY A 94 -10.16 -12.59 -4.83
CA GLY A 94 -8.93 -11.86 -4.57
C GLY A 94 -7.74 -12.63 -5.08
N GLY A 95 -6.61 -11.93 -5.13
CA GLY A 95 -5.36 -12.47 -5.61
C GLY A 95 -4.33 -11.36 -5.69
N GLY A 96 -3.12 -11.72 -6.05
CA GLY A 96 -2.03 -10.78 -6.15
C GLY A 96 -0.75 -11.48 -6.56
N MET A 97 0.35 -10.78 -6.37
CA MET A 97 1.68 -11.35 -6.53
C MET A 97 2.59 -10.88 -5.42
N GLY A 98 3.55 -11.72 -5.07
CA GLY A 98 4.60 -11.42 -4.11
C GLY A 98 5.96 -11.49 -4.80
N SER A 99 6.90 -10.66 -4.38
CA SER A 99 8.25 -10.69 -4.92
C SER A 99 8.93 -12.02 -4.55
N THR A 100 9.66 -12.58 -5.51
CA THR A 100 10.53 -13.76 -5.30
C THR A 100 11.84 -13.39 -4.58
N PHE A 101 12.09 -12.09 -4.42
CA PHE A 101 13.19 -11.54 -3.66
C PHE A 101 12.70 -10.81 -2.42
N SER A 102 13.62 -10.59 -1.48
CA SER A 102 13.40 -9.85 -0.25
C SER A 102 14.33 -8.63 -0.15
N LEU A 103 13.85 -7.57 0.47
CA LEU A 103 14.61 -6.37 0.82
C LEU A 103 15.12 -6.47 2.26
N GLN A 104 16.39 -6.14 2.48
CA GLN A 104 17.00 -6.03 3.82
C GLN A 104 17.57 -4.61 4.00
N GLY A 105 17.43 -4.06 5.22
CA GLY A 105 17.91 -2.72 5.55
C GLY A 105 17.00 -1.59 5.02
N ASP A 106 17.61 -0.45 4.69
CA ASP A 106 16.92 0.73 4.16
C ASP A 106 16.49 0.52 2.70
N PHE A 107 15.29 1.01 2.35
CA PHE A 107 14.79 0.92 0.97
C PHE A 107 13.78 2.00 0.61
N ASP A 108 13.55 2.15 -0.68
CA ASP A 108 12.61 3.07 -1.30
C ASP A 108 12.01 2.42 -2.55
N ILE A 109 10.73 2.06 -2.48
CA ILE A 109 10.02 1.39 -3.57
C ILE A 109 8.78 2.17 -3.96
N GLN A 110 8.40 2.06 -5.23
CA GLN A 110 7.18 2.64 -5.75
C GLN A 110 6.52 1.76 -6.80
N VAL A 111 5.20 1.94 -6.95
CA VAL A 111 4.43 1.33 -8.02
C VAL A 111 3.44 2.32 -8.61
N ASP A 112 3.45 2.43 -9.93
CA ASP A 112 2.46 3.18 -10.68
C ASP A 112 1.19 2.34 -10.82
N CYS A 113 0.03 2.95 -10.56
CA CYS A 113 -1.25 2.27 -10.65
C CYS A 113 -2.37 3.18 -11.13
N LYS A 114 -3.32 2.56 -11.81
CA LYS A 114 -4.56 3.17 -12.26
C LYS A 114 -5.74 2.33 -11.83
N LEU A 115 -6.72 2.98 -11.22
CA LEU A 115 -7.94 2.36 -10.75
C LEU A 115 -9.13 3.28 -10.95
N ASP A 116 -10.23 2.67 -11.40
CA ASP A 116 -11.53 3.31 -11.51
C ASP A 116 -12.48 2.56 -10.56
N PHE A 117 -13.03 3.27 -9.59
CA PHE A 117 -13.98 2.66 -8.67
C PHE A 117 -15.35 2.57 -9.32
N ASN A 118 -15.99 1.41 -9.19
CA ASN A 118 -17.41 1.33 -9.47
C ASN A 118 -18.20 1.93 -8.29
N LYS A 119 -18.57 3.21 -8.43
CA LYS A 119 -19.24 4.01 -7.38
C LYS A 119 -20.68 3.57 -7.14
N THR A 120 -21.33 2.97 -8.13
CA THR A 120 -22.73 2.54 -8.05
C THR A 120 -22.89 1.13 -7.46
N LEU A 121 -21.84 0.32 -7.46
CA LEU A 121 -21.88 -1.03 -6.88
C LEU A 121 -21.77 -0.99 -5.36
N MET A 122 -22.79 -1.55 -4.71
CA MET A 122 -22.92 -1.66 -3.25
C MET A 122 -22.95 -3.11 -2.77
N ASP A 123 -22.55 -4.06 -3.61
CA ASP A 123 -22.64 -5.49 -3.35
C ASP A 123 -21.29 -6.17 -3.11
N MET A 124 -20.20 -5.38 -3.16
CA MET A 124 -18.82 -5.76 -2.86
C MET A 124 -18.00 -4.58 -2.36
N ASP A 125 -16.89 -4.89 -1.68
CA ASP A 125 -15.83 -3.92 -1.44
C ASP A 125 -14.90 -3.88 -2.67
N GLN A 126 -14.08 -2.83 -2.81
CA GLN A 126 -13.07 -2.74 -3.85
C GLN A 126 -11.75 -2.35 -3.19
N VAL A 127 -10.81 -3.30 -3.17
CA VAL A 127 -9.57 -3.18 -2.39
C VAL A 127 -8.37 -3.44 -3.29
N VAL A 128 -7.41 -2.52 -3.25
CA VAL A 128 -6.10 -2.63 -3.91
C VAL A 128 -5.03 -2.30 -2.88
N MET A 129 -3.96 -3.07 -2.81
CA MET A 129 -2.91 -2.84 -1.83
C MET A 129 -1.51 -3.09 -2.39
N LEU A 130 -0.59 -2.19 -2.05
CA LEU A 130 0.85 -2.44 -1.99
C LEU A 130 1.22 -2.77 -0.54
N HIS A 131 1.83 -3.93 -0.35
CA HIS A 131 2.27 -4.45 0.94
C HIS A 131 3.79 -4.58 0.96
N VAL A 132 4.38 -4.24 2.11
CA VAL A 132 5.73 -4.68 2.50
C VAL A 132 5.57 -5.55 3.74
N ILE A 133 5.81 -6.85 3.58
CA ILE A 133 5.49 -7.89 4.56
C ILE A 133 6.77 -8.41 5.19
N ASP A 134 6.81 -8.50 6.51
CA ASP A 134 7.92 -9.11 7.23
C ASP A 134 7.89 -10.63 7.06
N LYS A 135 8.92 -11.16 6.40
CA LYS A 135 9.12 -12.61 6.19
C LYS A 135 10.01 -13.22 7.27
N SER A 136 10.50 -12.45 8.24
CA SER A 136 11.31 -12.99 9.33
C SER A 136 10.50 -13.86 10.31
N LYS A 137 9.18 -13.93 10.15
CA LYS A 137 8.23 -14.70 10.94
C LYS A 137 7.43 -15.59 10.01
N GLU A 138 6.89 -16.69 10.54
CA GLU A 138 5.98 -17.53 9.77
C GLU A 138 4.81 -16.68 9.25
N LEU A 139 4.52 -16.80 7.95
CA LEU A 139 3.51 -16.02 7.27
C LEU A 139 2.11 -16.61 7.49
N THR A 140 1.73 -16.86 8.75
CA THR A 140 0.35 -17.21 9.10
C THR A 140 -0.50 -15.94 9.22
N ASP A 141 -1.80 -16.01 8.93
CA ASP A 141 -2.72 -14.87 8.98
C ASP A 141 -2.68 -14.11 10.33
N THR A 142 -2.43 -14.86 11.40
CA THR A 142 -2.33 -14.38 12.78
C THR A 142 -1.00 -13.73 13.12
N GLU A 143 0.03 -13.94 12.32
CA GLU A 143 1.39 -13.49 12.57
C GLU A 143 1.92 -12.54 11.48
N LEU A 144 1.12 -12.30 10.43
CA LEU A 144 1.43 -11.31 9.40
C LEU A 144 1.76 -9.94 10.03
N GLU A 145 2.98 -9.48 9.77
CA GLU A 145 3.47 -8.16 10.12
C GLU A 145 3.91 -7.43 8.85
N GLY A 146 3.75 -6.12 8.84
CA GLY A 146 4.12 -5.33 7.67
C GLY A 146 3.47 -3.96 7.62
N VAL A 147 3.85 -3.18 6.60
CA VAL A 147 3.24 -1.89 6.29
C VAL A 147 2.50 -2.01 4.97
N SER A 148 1.39 -1.28 4.84
CA SER A 148 0.57 -1.33 3.65
C SER A 148 0.07 0.06 3.28
N VAL A 149 -0.04 0.29 1.98
CA VAL A 149 -0.66 1.47 1.38
C VAL A 149 -1.51 1.02 0.20
N GLY A 150 -2.65 1.64 0.00
CA GLY A 150 -3.55 1.25 -1.09
C GLY A 150 -4.90 1.90 -0.96
N PHE A 151 -5.90 1.29 -1.59
CA PHE A 151 -7.21 1.88 -1.77
C PHE A 151 -8.31 0.95 -1.26
N LEU A 152 -9.37 1.55 -0.76
CA LEU A 152 -10.55 0.87 -0.25
C LEU A 152 -11.80 1.69 -0.57
N LYS A 153 -12.76 1.07 -1.25
CA LYS A 153 -14.16 1.50 -1.26
C LYS A 153 -15.00 0.40 -0.60
N THR A 154 -15.76 0.74 0.44
CA THR A 154 -16.79 -0.15 0.97
C THR A 154 -18.14 0.11 0.30
N ILE A 155 -19.11 -0.76 0.53
CA ILE A 155 -20.44 -0.67 -0.09
C ILE A 155 -21.14 0.69 0.09
N ASP A 156 -20.93 1.32 1.25
CA ASP A 156 -21.65 2.48 1.76
C ASP A 156 -20.77 3.74 1.87
N LYS A 157 -19.49 3.64 1.49
CA LYS A 157 -18.52 4.72 1.67
C LYS A 157 -17.90 5.14 0.35
N GLN A 158 -17.46 6.39 0.35
CA GLN A 158 -16.56 6.90 -0.66
C GLN A 158 -15.27 6.08 -0.71
N SER A 159 -14.58 6.10 -1.83
CA SER A 159 -13.26 5.48 -1.93
C SER A 159 -12.23 6.28 -1.14
N HIS A 160 -11.35 5.56 -0.45
CA HIS A 160 -10.27 6.13 0.34
C HIS A 160 -8.94 5.54 -0.11
N ILE A 161 -7.92 6.39 -0.18
CA ILE A 161 -6.55 5.91 -0.04
C ILE A 161 -6.28 5.72 1.45
N ARG A 162 -5.59 4.65 1.79
CA ARG A 162 -5.31 4.28 3.18
C ARG A 162 -3.89 3.76 3.33
N SER A 163 -3.34 3.98 4.51
CA SER A 163 -2.14 3.32 4.97
C SER A 163 -2.32 2.79 6.37
N PHE A 164 -1.69 1.66 6.68
CA PHE A 164 -1.71 1.04 8.00
C PHE A 164 -0.50 0.12 8.14
N PHE A 165 -0.28 -0.38 9.35
CA PHE A 165 0.61 -1.51 9.59
C PHE A 165 -0.16 -2.67 10.22
N ARG A 166 0.36 -3.88 10.05
CA ARG A 166 -0.10 -5.08 10.75
C ARG A 166 0.89 -5.46 11.84
N GLU A 167 0.35 -5.85 12.99
CA GLU A 167 1.10 -6.37 14.12
C GLU A 167 0.29 -7.53 14.69
N ARG A 168 0.85 -8.75 14.67
CA ARG A 168 0.16 -9.99 15.06
C ARG A 168 -1.19 -10.14 14.33
N GLY A 169 -1.15 -10.01 13.00
CA GLY A 169 -2.33 -10.09 12.12
C GLY A 169 -3.29 -8.90 12.19
N GLN A 170 -3.23 -8.08 13.24
CA GLN A 170 -4.16 -6.98 13.49
C GLN A 170 -3.75 -5.70 12.78
N ILE A 171 -4.71 -5.04 12.14
CA ILE A 171 -4.52 -3.73 11.51
C ILE A 171 -4.45 -2.64 12.59
N ARG A 172 -3.43 -1.80 12.51
CA ARG A 172 -3.16 -0.72 13.47
C ARG A 172 -2.68 0.54 12.72
N GLY A 173 -2.74 1.69 13.41
CA GLY A 173 -2.21 2.96 12.88
C GLY A 173 -2.81 3.40 11.54
N THR A 174 -4.10 3.13 11.33
CA THR A 174 -4.74 3.40 10.03
C THR A 174 -4.88 4.91 9.80
N VAL A 175 -4.36 5.39 8.67
CA VAL A 175 -4.63 6.71 8.13
C VAL A 175 -5.45 6.54 6.86
N VAL A 176 -6.48 7.39 6.68
CA VAL A 176 -7.35 7.38 5.49
C VAL A 176 -7.54 8.79 4.95
N ARG A 177 -7.63 8.92 3.63
CA ARG A 177 -8.01 10.14 2.92
C ARG A 177 -9.00 9.79 1.80
N PRO A 178 -10.07 10.58 1.58
CA PRO A 178 -10.89 10.43 0.38
C PRO A 178 -10.02 10.53 -0.88
N CYS A 179 -10.28 9.69 -1.88
CA CYS A 179 -9.47 9.69 -3.10
C CYS A 179 -10.26 9.69 -4.41
N GLY A 180 -11.51 9.22 -4.45
CA GLY A 180 -12.17 9.03 -5.75
C GLY A 180 -11.44 8.00 -6.60
N ASP A 181 -11.45 8.18 -7.92
CA ASP A 181 -10.64 7.37 -8.84
C ASP A 181 -9.16 7.83 -8.77
N PHE A 182 -8.23 6.97 -9.17
CA PHE A 182 -6.81 7.24 -8.99
C PHE A 182 -5.99 6.82 -10.21
N ASP A 183 -5.10 7.72 -10.61
CA ASP A 183 -4.07 7.53 -11.62
C ASP A 183 -2.81 8.20 -11.06
N GLY A 184 -1.78 7.42 -10.76
CA GLY A 184 -0.59 7.91 -10.08
C GLY A 184 0.26 6.81 -9.44
N THR A 185 1.03 7.17 -8.43
CA THR A 185 2.05 6.30 -7.85
C THR A 185 1.86 6.15 -6.34
N LEU A 186 2.01 4.92 -5.84
CA LEU A 186 2.16 4.63 -4.41
C LEU A 186 3.65 4.42 -4.09
N ARG A 187 4.12 4.91 -2.95
CA ARG A 187 5.53 4.79 -2.53
C ARG A 187 5.65 4.39 -1.07
N VAL A 188 6.58 3.49 -0.79
CA VAL A 188 6.92 3.03 0.56
C VAL A 188 8.41 3.20 0.77
N VAL A 189 8.76 3.89 1.84
CA VAL A 189 10.14 4.21 2.21
C VAL A 189 10.42 3.66 3.60
N ARG A 190 11.57 3.02 3.77
CA ARG A 190 12.10 2.58 5.06
C ARG A 190 13.48 3.17 5.32
N LYS A 191 13.64 3.78 6.50
CA LYS A 191 14.93 4.23 7.06
C LYS A 191 15.08 3.77 8.52
N GLY A 192 16.00 2.85 8.76
CA GLY A 192 16.15 2.09 9.99
C GLY A 192 14.85 1.33 10.33
N ALA A 193 14.25 1.69 11.46
CA ALA A 193 12.95 1.17 11.86
C ALA A 193 11.76 2.03 11.38
N ARG A 194 11.98 3.14 10.68
CA ARG A 194 10.91 4.09 10.32
C ARG A 194 10.41 3.81 8.91
N TYR A 195 9.11 3.61 8.78
CA TYR A 195 8.41 3.52 7.51
C TYR A 195 7.64 4.81 7.23
N ARG A 196 7.62 5.22 5.97
CA ARG A 196 6.73 6.25 5.44
C ARG A 196 6.01 5.73 4.21
N THR A 197 4.73 6.01 4.13
CA THR A 197 3.92 5.74 2.94
C THR A 197 3.45 7.04 2.34
N MET A 198 3.51 7.12 1.02
CA MET A 198 3.23 8.33 0.25
C MET A 198 2.47 7.95 -1.01
N TYR A 199 1.83 8.95 -1.61
CA TYR A 199 1.25 8.83 -2.95
C TYR A 199 1.46 10.13 -3.73
N LYS A 200 1.29 10.04 -5.04
CA LYS A 200 1.30 11.19 -5.94
C LYS A 200 0.36 10.91 -7.11
N ARG A 201 -0.49 11.85 -7.51
CA ARG A 201 -1.30 11.66 -8.73
C ARG A 201 -0.50 12.01 -9.96
N SER A 202 -0.91 11.45 -11.09
CA SER A 202 -0.36 11.81 -12.39
C SER A 202 -0.57 13.30 -12.65
N GLY A 203 0.51 14.01 -12.97
CA GLY A 203 0.53 15.46 -13.16
C GLY A 203 0.79 16.28 -11.88
N ASP A 204 0.68 15.70 -10.69
CA ASP A 204 1.01 16.41 -9.46
C ASP A 204 2.53 16.57 -9.32
N PRO A 205 3.02 17.74 -8.87
CA PRO A 205 4.44 17.98 -8.72
C PRO A 205 5.02 17.32 -7.47
N GLU A 206 4.25 17.25 -6.38
CA GLU A 206 4.75 16.88 -5.05
C GLU A 206 4.18 15.55 -4.55
N TRP A 207 4.94 14.88 -3.68
CA TRP A 207 4.49 13.68 -2.98
C TRP A 207 3.64 14.04 -1.76
N GLU A 208 2.47 13.42 -1.63
CA GLU A 208 1.64 13.53 -0.44
C GLU A 208 1.98 12.43 0.57
N GLY A 209 2.38 12.82 1.77
CA GLY A 209 2.60 11.90 2.89
C GLY A 209 1.29 11.34 3.45
N LEU A 210 1.21 10.03 3.63
CA LEU A 210 0.01 9.35 4.13
C LEU A 210 0.18 8.76 5.52
N GLY A 211 1.21 7.93 5.74
CA GLY A 211 1.44 7.25 7.01
C GLY A 211 2.90 7.25 7.43
N GLN A 212 3.16 7.29 8.74
CA GLN A 212 4.49 7.12 9.31
C GLN A 212 4.45 6.14 10.49
N TYR A 213 5.30 5.12 10.46
CA TYR A 213 5.29 4.01 11.41
C TYR A 213 6.70 3.68 11.89
N THR A 214 6.83 3.11 13.09
CA THR A 214 8.11 2.58 13.60
C THR A 214 7.97 1.08 13.79
N ARG A 215 8.69 0.29 12.98
CA ARG A 215 8.67 -1.18 12.97
C ARG A 215 10.05 -1.75 12.66
N SER A 216 10.42 -2.81 13.34
CA SER A 216 11.59 -3.63 13.02
C SER A 216 11.15 -4.81 12.19
N ALA A 217 11.76 -4.99 11.03
CA ALA A 217 11.66 -6.20 10.23
C ALA A 217 13.06 -6.47 9.66
N SER A 218 13.54 -7.70 9.67
CA SER A 218 14.86 -8.00 9.09
C SER A 218 14.78 -8.22 7.58
N GLU A 219 13.66 -8.80 7.12
CA GLU A 219 13.50 -9.24 5.74
C GLU A 219 12.08 -8.93 5.24
N ILE A 220 11.98 -8.20 4.14
CA ILE A 220 10.73 -7.69 3.61
C ILE A 220 10.45 -8.25 2.22
N VAL A 221 9.26 -8.81 2.03
CA VAL A 221 8.72 -9.13 0.69
C VAL A 221 7.75 -8.04 0.27
N VAL A 222 7.78 -7.70 -1.02
CA VAL A 222 6.83 -6.77 -1.63
C VAL A 222 5.66 -7.56 -2.19
N SER A 223 4.43 -7.09 -1.99
CA SER A 223 3.25 -7.72 -2.59
C SER A 223 2.26 -6.70 -3.13
N LEU A 224 1.68 -7.02 -4.29
CA LEU A 224 0.58 -6.28 -4.90
C LEU A 224 -0.67 -7.15 -4.85
N ARG A 225 -1.80 -6.58 -4.45
CA ARG A 225 -3.02 -7.36 -4.18
C ARG A 225 -4.28 -6.63 -4.62
N VAL A 226 -5.23 -7.40 -5.15
CA VAL A 226 -6.62 -6.98 -5.39
C VAL A 226 -7.58 -7.93 -4.68
N GLN A 227 -8.69 -7.41 -4.16
CA GLN A 227 -9.80 -8.23 -3.64
C GLN A 227 -11.11 -7.44 -3.60
N ASN A 228 -12.23 -8.16 -3.60
CA ASN A 228 -13.57 -7.58 -3.57
C ASN A 228 -14.24 -7.60 -2.17
N PHE A 229 -13.47 -7.84 -1.11
CA PHE A 229 -13.98 -7.95 0.26
C PHE A 229 -13.02 -7.33 1.27
N GLY A 230 -13.53 -6.74 2.35
CA GLY A 230 -12.76 -6.38 3.55
C GLY A 230 -12.73 -7.48 4.60
N ALA A 231 -12.01 -7.25 5.70
CA ALA A 231 -11.81 -8.26 6.75
C ALA A 231 -13.12 -8.74 7.43
N ARG A 232 -14.13 -7.88 7.52
CA ARG A 232 -15.41 -8.14 8.22
C ARG A 232 -16.55 -8.60 7.31
N ARG A 233 -16.26 -8.92 6.04
CA ARG A 233 -17.30 -9.26 5.07
C ARG A 233 -17.65 -10.74 5.17
N GLU A 234 -18.92 -11.02 5.43
CA GLU A 234 -19.46 -12.39 5.55
C GLU A 234 -20.23 -12.81 4.29
N ASN A 235 -20.72 -11.87 3.48
CA ASN A 235 -21.41 -12.16 2.22
C ASN A 235 -21.05 -11.17 1.11
N ILE A 236 -21.13 -11.61 -0.14
CA ILE A 236 -20.83 -10.81 -1.31
C ILE A 236 -21.57 -11.36 -2.52
N ARG A 237 -22.12 -10.48 -3.38
CA ARG A 237 -22.70 -10.90 -4.66
C ARG A 237 -21.69 -10.76 -5.80
N ALA A 238 -20.93 -9.66 -5.80
CA ALA A 238 -19.96 -9.32 -6.84
C ALA A 238 -20.56 -9.45 -8.24
N THR A 239 -21.56 -8.63 -8.54
CA THR A 239 -22.28 -8.62 -9.83
C THR A 239 -21.44 -8.15 -11.01
N SER A 240 -20.31 -7.49 -10.75
CA SER A 240 -19.33 -7.04 -11.75
C SER A 240 -17.92 -7.29 -11.24
N PRO A 241 -16.94 -7.52 -12.13
CA PRO A 241 -15.54 -7.53 -11.74
C PRO A 241 -15.08 -6.14 -11.26
N PHE A 242 -14.07 -6.14 -10.40
CA PHE A 242 -13.26 -4.97 -10.06
C PHE A 242 -11.86 -5.16 -10.64
N ARG A 243 -11.35 -4.14 -11.34
CA ARG A 243 -10.09 -4.19 -12.06
C ARG A 243 -9.15 -3.07 -11.62
N VAL A 244 -7.87 -3.37 -11.55
CA VAL A 244 -6.77 -2.41 -11.35
C VAL A 244 -5.67 -2.67 -12.36
N GLN A 245 -4.99 -1.61 -12.78
CA GLN A 245 -3.80 -1.68 -13.63
C GLN A 245 -2.57 -1.18 -12.87
N PHE A 246 -1.42 -1.81 -13.13
CA PHE A 246 -0.11 -1.35 -12.69
C PHE A 246 0.81 -1.22 -13.91
N ASP A 247 1.58 -0.14 -13.96
CA ASP A 247 2.43 0.20 -15.11
C ASP A 247 3.92 -0.05 -14.82
N ASN A 248 4.43 0.43 -13.69
CA ASN A 248 5.84 0.27 -13.33
C ASN A 248 6.01 -0.02 -11.85
N PHE A 249 6.82 -1.02 -11.51
CA PHE A 249 7.40 -1.20 -10.19
C PHE A 249 8.88 -0.79 -10.23
N VAL A 250 9.29 0.07 -9.29
CA VAL A 250 10.66 0.60 -9.23
C VAL A 250 11.18 0.53 -7.80
N ILE A 251 12.42 0.05 -7.67
CA ILE A 251 13.24 0.18 -6.47
C ILE A 251 14.19 1.35 -6.68
N ASN A 252 13.87 2.50 -6.09
CA ASN A 252 14.67 3.72 -6.20
C ASN A 252 16.01 3.59 -5.44
N SER A 253 15.98 2.87 -4.32
CA SER A 253 17.16 2.55 -3.52
C SER A 253 16.90 1.33 -2.66
N ALA A 254 17.91 0.49 -2.45
CA ALA A 254 17.90 -0.58 -1.46
C ALA A 254 19.32 -0.80 -0.92
N GLU A 255 19.42 -1.10 0.38
CA GLU A 255 20.69 -1.50 1.00
C GLU A 255 21.10 -2.89 0.54
N LYS A 256 20.16 -3.84 0.53
CA LYS A 256 20.41 -5.21 0.08
C LYS A 256 19.15 -5.87 -0.45
N ILE A 257 19.31 -6.65 -1.52
CA ILE A 257 18.28 -7.51 -2.09
C ILE A 257 18.77 -8.96 -2.02
N VAL A 258 17.91 -9.87 -1.57
CA VAL A 258 18.18 -11.31 -1.46
C VAL A 258 17.16 -12.05 -2.32
N GLU A 259 17.63 -12.75 -3.34
CA GLU A 259 16.78 -13.63 -4.14
C GLU A 259 16.44 -14.89 -3.32
N SER A 260 15.18 -15.35 -3.37
CA SER A 260 14.83 -16.65 -2.77
C SER A 260 15.46 -17.76 -3.61
N GLU A 261 16.06 -18.77 -2.97
CA GLU A 261 16.38 -20.02 -3.65
C GLU A 261 15.06 -20.65 -4.12
N ILE A 262 14.95 -20.91 -5.42
CA ILE A 262 13.80 -21.57 -6.06
C ILE A 262 14.03 -23.07 -6.06
#